data_AF-A0A1J8QYG6-F1
#
_entry.id   AF-A0A1J8QYG6-F1
#
_cell.length_a   1.000
_cell.length_b   1.000
_cell.length_c   1.000
_cell.angle_alpha   90.00
_cell.angle_beta   90.00
_cell.angle_gamma   90.00
#
_symmetry.space_group_name_H-M   'P 1'
#
loop_
_entity.id
_entity.type
_entity.pdbx_description
1 polymer ?
#
loop_
_entity_poly.entity_id
_entity_poly.type
_entity_poly.pdbx_seq_one_letter_code
_entity_poly.pdbx_strand_id
1 'polypeptide(L)'
;MRQTAQTPEREPFVAHWSAKPDTELEWHTISDSQNYRRQRSSLRSKALSFACFLSLALLAHRFWPYLTSAVFSADSRLSVDEDSMCPQVSAISPSNYASLIDSLDEEYGTKEFKLKAYESLGAAVRIPTVCYDDLGTPEEDPRWKIFYDFHSYIEKRFPKVHATLQRTEVATYALVYHWQGADASLKPLLLAAHIDVVPTNDATDDDWINPPFSGYYDGEWIWGRGSCDYKPGVIGSMTAIETLLERGFKPTRSIILAYGIDEERGGLTGAAAIGEYLVKTYGKDSISMIVDEGGGYSDMGGTIFAAPAVAEKGYLDVRMDVLTPGGHSSRPPKHTGIGILAGVVTELEANPHVPELARDRTYYQSLQCRAKYDAAFPPDMRKLVLESQSSDEKLRELAKRLDDFDPAYSASAGTTQAIDIIYGGVKVNALPEAVYAIANHRIADHSSVSELQDRFTNIVAPVAAKYNMSLDAFGKTVGLEVPTWGLVKLSDAFASALEPAPVTPTTGSGPYELLSGTVLSTLKTNLRTDNPPDDAVVTPGL
;
A
#
# COMPACT_ATOMS: atom_id res chain seq x y z
N MET A 1 -9.52 -59.14 7.18
CA MET A 1 -9.81 -59.15 8.64
C MET A 1 -9.94 -57.71 9.08
N ARG A 2 -11.17 -57.24 9.30
CA ARG A 2 -11.48 -55.91 9.83
C ARG A 2 -11.56 -56.00 11.34
N GLN A 3 -10.83 -55.16 12.06
CA GLN A 3 -11.08 -54.92 13.49
C GLN A 3 -11.27 -53.42 13.70
N THR A 4 -12.49 -53.10 14.05
CA THR A 4 -13.03 -51.85 14.56
C THR A 4 -12.57 -51.62 16.00
N ALA A 5 -12.07 -50.43 16.32
CA ALA A 5 -11.92 -49.97 17.70
C ALA A 5 -12.76 -48.69 17.88
N GLN A 6 -13.75 -48.80 18.77
CA GLN A 6 -14.62 -47.73 19.22
C GLN A 6 -13.90 -46.87 20.27
N THR A 7 -13.98 -45.55 20.12
CA THR A 7 -13.66 -44.55 21.14
C THR A 7 -14.96 -44.05 21.78
N PRO A 8 -15.02 -43.85 23.12
CA PRO A 8 -16.20 -43.31 23.77
C PRO A 8 -16.17 -41.77 23.88
N GLU A 9 -17.35 -41.18 23.70
CA GLU A 9 -17.69 -39.76 23.78
C GLU A 9 -17.45 -39.17 25.18
N ARG A 10 -17.02 -37.90 25.23
CA ARG A 10 -16.97 -37.06 26.44
C ARG A 10 -18.00 -35.93 26.30
N GLU A 11 -18.95 -35.88 27.24
CA GLU A 11 -19.87 -34.75 27.41
C GLU A 11 -19.19 -33.54 28.08
N PRO A 12 -19.65 -32.30 27.82
CA PRO A 12 -19.06 -31.08 28.35
C PRO A 12 -19.60 -30.69 29.74
N PHE A 13 -18.69 -30.28 30.61
CA PHE A 13 -18.96 -29.79 31.97
C PHE A 13 -19.38 -28.30 31.92
N VAL A 14 -20.61 -27.99 32.33
CA VAL A 14 -21.15 -26.63 32.45
C VAL A 14 -21.12 -26.21 33.92
N ALA A 15 -20.37 -25.16 34.26
CA ALA A 15 -20.34 -24.57 35.60
C ALA A 15 -21.26 -23.34 35.67
N HIS A 16 -22.31 -23.43 36.50
CA HIS A 16 -23.16 -22.31 36.90
C HIS A 16 -22.55 -21.54 38.06
N TRP A 17 -22.44 -20.22 37.92
CA TRP A 17 -22.24 -19.28 39.04
C TRP A 17 -23.52 -18.47 39.26
N SER A 18 -24.14 -18.65 40.42
CA SER A 18 -25.26 -17.84 40.91
C SER A 18 -24.78 -17.00 42.10
N ALA A 19 -24.90 -15.68 42.01
CA ALA A 19 -24.78 -14.78 43.16
C ALA A 19 -26.14 -14.11 43.40
N LYS A 20 -26.66 -14.23 44.63
CA LYS A 20 -27.81 -13.47 45.14
C LYS A 20 -27.33 -12.22 45.89
N PRO A 21 -28.15 -11.14 45.92
CA PRO A 21 -27.87 -9.92 46.67
C PRO A 21 -28.47 -9.97 48.09
N ASP A 22 -28.04 -9.06 48.96
CA ASP A 22 -28.88 -8.28 49.91
C ASP A 22 -28.01 -7.59 50.98
N THR A 23 -28.16 -6.26 51.12
CA THR A 23 -28.67 -5.54 52.32
C THR A 23 -28.23 -4.07 52.36
N GLU A 24 -29.22 -3.17 52.31
CA GLU A 24 -29.20 -1.81 52.88
C GLU A 24 -29.13 -1.92 54.43
N LEU A 25 -28.79 -0.94 55.28
CA LEU A 25 -29.33 0.42 55.44
C LEU A 25 -28.68 1.04 56.72
N GLU A 26 -28.59 2.37 56.79
CA GLU A 26 -28.87 3.25 57.95
C GLU A 26 -27.90 4.41 58.23
N TRP A 27 -28.57 5.54 58.49
CA TRP A 27 -28.11 6.89 58.73
C TRP A 27 -28.06 7.22 60.22
N HIS A 28 -27.11 8.05 60.65
CA HIS A 28 -27.26 8.86 61.85
C HIS A 28 -26.83 10.30 61.61
N THR A 29 -27.81 11.21 61.73
CA THR A 29 -27.67 12.66 61.92
C THR A 29 -27.62 12.99 63.41
N ILE A 30 -26.75 13.91 63.83
CA ILE A 30 -26.98 14.78 65.00
C ILE A 30 -26.52 16.22 64.68
N SER A 31 -27.36 17.15 65.11
CA SER A 31 -27.37 18.60 64.96
C SER A 31 -26.50 19.37 65.96
N ASP A 32 -26.28 20.64 65.64
CA ASP A 32 -26.54 21.84 66.46
C ASP A 32 -25.36 22.82 66.60
N SER A 33 -25.54 24.05 66.09
CA SER A 33 -25.89 25.19 66.97
C SER A 33 -26.07 26.49 66.16
N GLN A 34 -27.04 27.29 66.63
CA GLN A 34 -27.60 28.51 66.06
C GLN A 34 -26.87 29.78 66.53
N ASN A 35 -26.99 30.93 65.81
CA ASN A 35 -27.86 32.07 66.22
C ASN A 35 -27.49 33.48 65.65
N TYR A 36 -28.56 34.14 65.17
CA TYR A 36 -28.96 35.57 65.29
C TYR A 36 -28.21 36.74 64.62
N ARG A 37 -28.87 37.40 63.65
CA ARG A 37 -29.75 38.59 63.87
C ARG A 37 -30.41 39.12 62.57
N ARG A 38 -31.75 39.10 62.51
CA ARG A 38 -32.63 40.04 61.78
C ARG A 38 -32.65 41.39 62.55
N GLN A 39 -33.04 42.58 62.08
CA GLN A 39 -33.97 43.07 61.06
C GLN A 39 -33.87 44.62 61.03
N ARG A 40 -34.17 45.25 59.88
CA ARG A 40 -34.70 46.63 59.62
C ARG A 40 -34.10 47.12 58.29
N SER A 41 -34.79 47.66 57.31
CA SER A 41 -36.17 48.11 57.16
C SER A 41 -36.42 48.30 55.66
N SER A 42 -37.60 47.87 55.19
CA SER A 42 -38.13 48.13 53.86
C SER A 42 -38.34 49.63 53.61
N LEU A 43 -38.17 50.06 52.34
CA LEU A 43 -38.87 51.16 51.63
C LEU A 43 -38.04 51.85 50.53
N ARG A 44 -36.81 51.41 50.21
CA ARG A 44 -36.01 52.00 49.12
C ARG A 44 -35.83 51.14 47.83
N SER A 45 -36.26 49.88 47.77
CA SER A 45 -35.91 49.01 46.64
C SER A 45 -36.90 48.99 45.46
N LYS A 46 -38.08 49.60 45.57
CA LYS A 46 -39.09 49.54 44.49
C LYS A 46 -39.00 50.67 43.46
N ALA A 47 -38.17 51.69 43.68
CA ALA A 47 -37.97 52.79 42.73
C ALA A 47 -36.75 52.60 41.80
N LEU A 48 -35.76 51.77 42.17
CA LEU A 48 -34.59 51.51 41.33
C LEU A 48 -34.80 50.44 40.24
N SER A 49 -35.76 49.52 40.43
CA SER A 49 -35.97 48.43 39.46
C SER A 49 -36.73 48.85 38.20
N PHE A 50 -37.53 49.93 38.24
CA PHE A 50 -38.27 50.41 37.07
C PHE A 50 -37.40 51.23 36.10
N ALA A 51 -36.37 51.91 36.61
CA ALA A 51 -35.43 52.69 35.80
C ALA A 51 -34.41 51.83 35.03
N CYS A 52 -34.04 50.65 35.56
CA CYS A 52 -33.14 49.71 34.86
C CYS A 52 -33.82 48.96 33.69
N PHE A 53 -35.13 48.71 33.76
CA PHE A 53 -35.84 48.01 32.68
C PHE A 53 -36.05 48.89 31.44
N LEU A 54 -36.26 50.20 31.61
CA LEU A 54 -36.39 51.13 30.47
C LEU A 54 -35.06 51.42 29.76
N SER A 55 -33.92 51.41 30.47
CA SER A 55 -32.60 51.63 29.87
C SER A 55 -32.10 50.41 29.07
N LEU A 56 -32.41 49.19 29.54
CA LEU A 56 -32.10 47.94 28.83
C LEU A 56 -32.94 47.77 27.54
N ALA A 57 -34.21 48.17 27.55
CA ALA A 57 -35.07 48.11 26.36
C ALA A 57 -34.65 49.10 25.26
N LEU A 58 -34.16 50.30 25.63
CA LEU A 58 -33.66 51.30 24.69
C LEU A 58 -32.27 50.94 24.10
N LEU A 59 -31.44 50.22 24.85
CA LEU A 59 -30.17 49.67 24.36
C LEU A 59 -30.42 48.52 23.37
N ALA A 60 -31.33 47.59 23.67
CA ALA A 60 -31.68 46.49 22.76
C ALA A 60 -32.23 46.99 21.41
N HIS A 61 -33.02 48.06 21.40
CA HIS A 61 -33.58 48.63 20.17
C HIS A 61 -32.55 49.37 19.30
N ARG A 62 -31.49 49.94 19.91
CA ARG A 62 -30.39 50.62 19.19
C ARG A 62 -29.36 49.65 18.60
N PHE A 63 -29.21 48.45 19.16
CA PHE A 63 -28.29 47.43 18.67
C PHE A 63 -28.96 46.38 17.75
N TRP A 64 -30.29 46.37 17.66
CA TRP A 64 -31.05 45.47 16.76
C TRP A 64 -30.59 45.51 15.29
N PRO A 65 -30.30 46.68 14.67
CA PRO A 65 -29.84 46.73 13.28
C PRO A 65 -28.43 46.16 13.07
N TYR A 66 -27.59 46.16 14.12
CA TYR A 66 -26.22 45.63 14.11
C TYR A 66 -26.17 44.13 14.42
N LEU A 67 -27.14 43.62 15.18
CA LEU A 67 -27.35 42.19 15.39
C LEU A 67 -27.96 41.53 14.14
N THR A 68 -28.85 42.21 13.40
CA THR A 68 -29.36 41.65 12.14
C THR A 68 -28.30 41.64 11.03
N SER A 69 -27.35 42.58 10.99
CA SER A 69 -26.23 42.53 10.04
C SER A 69 -25.15 41.51 10.44
N ALA A 70 -24.97 41.23 11.74
CA ALA A 70 -24.11 40.14 12.21
C ALA A 70 -24.76 38.75 12.06
N VAL A 71 -26.09 38.65 12.18
CA VAL A 71 -26.83 37.38 12.00
C VAL A 71 -27.10 37.07 10.53
N PHE A 72 -27.15 38.07 9.62
CA PHE A 72 -27.18 37.85 8.17
C PHE A 72 -25.80 37.79 7.50
N SER A 73 -24.70 37.90 8.27
CA SER A 73 -23.33 37.71 7.79
C SER A 73 -22.62 36.50 8.44
N ALA A 74 -23.33 35.75 9.29
CA ALA A 74 -22.89 34.49 9.88
C ALA A 74 -23.57 33.26 9.25
N ASP A 75 -24.06 33.40 8.01
CA ASP A 75 -24.39 32.29 7.12
C ASP A 75 -23.36 32.17 5.98
N SER A 76 -22.12 32.60 6.25
CA SER A 76 -20.99 31.94 5.61
C SER A 76 -20.80 30.62 6.35
N ARG A 77 -21.62 29.62 5.99
CA ARG A 77 -21.09 28.26 6.00
C ARG A 77 -19.74 28.38 5.30
N LEU A 78 -18.66 28.00 5.98
CA LEU A 78 -17.50 27.49 5.28
C LEU A 78 -18.06 26.39 4.39
N SER A 79 -18.44 26.76 3.16
CA SER A 79 -18.70 25.83 2.09
C SER A 79 -17.34 25.22 1.84
N VAL A 80 -16.98 24.22 2.63
CA VAL A 80 -15.93 23.31 2.28
C VAL A 80 -16.36 22.77 0.94
N ASP A 81 -15.62 23.18 -0.08
CA ASP A 81 -16.04 23.04 -1.46
C ASP A 81 -15.98 21.56 -1.85
N GLU A 82 -17.14 20.89 -1.94
CA GLU A 82 -17.23 19.52 -2.47
C GLU A 82 -16.59 19.41 -3.87
N ASP A 83 -16.60 20.51 -4.63
CA ASP A 83 -15.98 20.54 -5.97
C ASP A 83 -14.45 20.45 -5.89
N SER A 84 -13.84 20.83 -4.77
CA SER A 84 -12.39 20.74 -4.56
C SER A 84 -11.86 19.33 -4.26
N MET A 85 -12.71 18.42 -3.78
CA MET A 85 -12.29 17.04 -3.51
C MET A 85 -12.07 16.27 -4.82
N CYS A 86 -10.92 15.62 -4.96
CA CYS A 86 -10.60 14.72 -6.09
C CYS A 86 -10.88 15.33 -7.48
N PRO A 87 -10.15 16.38 -7.90
CA PRO A 87 -10.34 16.98 -9.22
C PRO A 87 -10.11 15.95 -10.33
N GLN A 88 -11.02 15.89 -11.30
CA GLN A 88 -10.91 15.05 -12.49
C GLN A 88 -10.56 15.87 -13.71
N VAL A 89 -9.78 15.28 -14.62
CA VAL A 89 -9.51 15.83 -15.94
C VAL A 89 -10.52 15.29 -16.96
N SER A 90 -10.69 15.99 -18.07
CA SER A 90 -11.44 15.45 -19.20
C SER A 90 -10.68 14.28 -19.85
N ALA A 91 -11.42 13.33 -20.44
CA ALA A 91 -10.82 12.29 -21.26
C ALA A 91 -10.00 12.91 -22.41
N ILE A 92 -8.80 12.38 -22.63
CA ILE A 92 -7.85 12.84 -23.65
C ILE A 92 -7.71 11.74 -24.70
N SER A 93 -8.12 12.06 -25.93
CA SER A 93 -7.92 11.20 -27.11
C SER A 93 -7.01 11.87 -28.14
N PRO A 94 -6.17 11.12 -28.87
CA PRO A 94 -5.31 11.70 -29.90
C PRO A 94 -6.11 12.33 -31.05
N SER A 95 -6.13 13.66 -31.15
CA SER A 95 -6.86 14.35 -32.23
C SER A 95 -6.12 14.31 -33.58
N ASN A 96 -4.80 14.48 -33.56
CA ASN A 96 -3.97 14.43 -34.77
C ASN A 96 -3.89 13.04 -35.43
N TYR A 97 -4.26 12.00 -34.68
CA TYR A 97 -4.20 10.60 -35.12
C TYR A 97 -5.57 9.91 -34.93
N ALA A 98 -6.68 10.66 -34.95
CA ALA A 98 -8.01 10.12 -34.70
C ALA A 98 -8.36 8.95 -35.64
N SER A 99 -8.12 9.10 -36.95
CA SER A 99 -8.38 8.03 -37.93
C SER A 99 -7.50 6.79 -37.74
N LEU A 100 -6.28 6.96 -37.22
CA LEU A 100 -5.42 5.84 -36.87
C LEU A 100 -5.98 5.09 -35.66
N ILE A 101 -6.41 5.82 -34.63
CA ILE A 101 -7.04 5.23 -33.44
C ILE A 101 -8.32 4.50 -33.81
N ASP A 102 -9.22 5.10 -34.58
CA ASP A 102 -10.46 4.46 -35.02
C ASP A 102 -10.16 3.14 -35.75
N SER A 103 -9.14 3.15 -36.62
CA SER A 103 -8.73 1.94 -37.34
C SER A 103 -8.08 0.87 -36.45
N LEU A 104 -7.39 1.27 -35.38
CA LEU A 104 -6.81 0.33 -34.42
C LEU A 104 -7.91 -0.25 -33.53
N ASP A 105 -8.86 0.56 -33.08
CA ASP A 105 -10.01 0.11 -32.28
C ASP A 105 -10.87 -0.89 -33.06
N GLU A 106 -11.10 -0.66 -34.36
CA GLU A 106 -11.78 -1.63 -35.23
C GLU A 106 -11.00 -2.96 -35.32
N GLU A 107 -9.68 -2.89 -35.51
CA GLU A 107 -8.83 -4.09 -35.55
C GLU A 107 -8.84 -4.84 -34.20
N TYR A 108 -8.69 -4.13 -33.08
CA TYR A 108 -8.69 -4.69 -31.73
C TYR A 108 -10.04 -5.28 -31.35
N GLY A 109 -11.12 -4.78 -31.93
CA GLY A 109 -12.46 -5.32 -31.78
C GLY A 109 -12.66 -6.69 -32.43
N THR A 110 -11.85 -7.03 -33.46
CA THR A 110 -12.00 -8.29 -34.20
C THR A 110 -11.71 -9.52 -33.32
N LYS A 111 -12.41 -10.61 -33.61
CA LYS A 111 -12.20 -11.89 -32.93
C LYS A 111 -10.79 -12.42 -33.17
N GLU A 112 -10.30 -12.25 -34.39
CA GLU A 112 -8.98 -12.67 -34.84
C GLU A 112 -7.88 -11.97 -34.05
N PHE A 113 -7.98 -10.64 -33.89
CA PHE A 113 -7.01 -9.89 -33.11
C PHE A 113 -7.07 -10.28 -31.63
N LYS A 114 -8.26 -10.38 -31.05
CA LYS A 114 -8.43 -10.79 -29.64
C LYS A 114 -7.79 -12.15 -29.38
N LEU A 115 -8.10 -13.16 -30.19
CA LEU A 115 -7.48 -14.49 -30.07
C LEU A 115 -5.95 -14.45 -30.25
N LYS A 116 -5.45 -13.63 -31.19
CA LYS A 116 -4.02 -13.38 -31.36
C LYS A 116 -3.42 -12.78 -30.08
N ALA A 117 -4.05 -11.76 -29.50
CA ALA A 117 -3.59 -11.11 -28.27
C ALA A 117 -3.62 -12.05 -27.05
N TYR A 118 -4.69 -12.83 -26.89
CA TYR A 118 -4.80 -13.82 -25.81
C TYR A 118 -3.70 -14.87 -25.89
N GLU A 119 -3.44 -15.38 -27.10
CA GLU A 119 -2.35 -16.33 -27.31
C GLU A 119 -0.97 -15.66 -27.15
N SER A 120 -0.82 -14.37 -27.44
CA SER A 120 0.42 -13.64 -27.13
C SER A 120 0.75 -13.69 -25.64
N LEU A 121 -0.26 -13.50 -24.78
CA LEU A 121 -0.06 -13.57 -23.33
C LEU A 121 0.06 -15.02 -22.87
N GLY A 122 -0.80 -15.92 -23.35
CA GLY A 122 -0.77 -17.34 -23.02
C GLY A 122 0.58 -17.99 -23.33
N ALA A 123 1.17 -17.72 -24.49
CA ALA A 123 2.49 -18.23 -24.84
C ALA A 123 3.62 -17.62 -23.98
N ALA A 124 3.48 -16.37 -23.54
CA ALA A 124 4.42 -15.77 -22.59
C ALA A 124 4.34 -16.44 -21.21
N VAL A 125 3.12 -16.75 -20.74
CA VAL A 125 2.86 -17.46 -19.48
C VAL A 125 3.48 -18.86 -19.47
N ARG A 126 3.51 -19.55 -20.62
CA ARG A 126 4.13 -20.89 -20.76
C ARG A 126 5.64 -20.93 -20.56
N ILE A 127 6.30 -19.79 -20.49
CA ILE A 127 7.74 -19.69 -20.27
C ILE A 127 7.96 -19.35 -18.79
N PRO A 128 8.38 -20.32 -17.94
CA PRO A 128 8.44 -20.13 -16.49
C PRO A 128 9.68 -19.34 -16.07
N THR A 129 9.66 -18.03 -16.28
CA THR A 129 10.68 -17.05 -15.86
C THR A 129 10.68 -16.83 -14.34
N VAL A 130 10.80 -17.92 -13.58
CA VAL A 130 10.63 -17.91 -12.12
C VAL A 130 11.81 -17.23 -11.42
N CYS A 131 11.50 -16.24 -10.58
CA CYS A 131 12.44 -15.58 -9.70
C CYS A 131 12.40 -16.23 -8.31
N TYR A 132 13.56 -16.66 -7.80
CA TYR A 132 13.68 -17.18 -6.43
C TYR A 132 14.51 -16.22 -5.58
N ASP A 133 14.21 -16.15 -4.28
CA ASP A 133 14.96 -15.35 -3.31
C ASP A 133 16.45 -15.74 -3.26
N ASP A 134 16.76 -17.01 -3.55
CA ASP A 134 18.11 -17.58 -3.51
C ASP A 134 18.83 -17.59 -4.88
N LEU A 135 18.33 -16.87 -5.88
CA LEU A 135 19.00 -16.77 -7.18
C LEU A 135 20.37 -16.12 -7.05
N GLY A 136 21.39 -16.79 -7.59
CA GLY A 136 22.72 -16.23 -7.75
C GLY A 136 22.77 -15.14 -8.81
N THR A 137 23.98 -14.69 -9.16
CA THR A 137 24.15 -13.67 -10.22
C THR A 137 23.71 -14.21 -11.60
N PRO A 138 23.23 -13.35 -12.52
CA PRO A 138 22.88 -13.73 -13.90
C PRO A 138 23.97 -14.51 -14.64
N GLU A 139 25.24 -14.25 -14.32
CA GLU A 139 26.40 -14.87 -14.98
C GLU A 139 26.70 -16.27 -14.43
N GLU A 140 26.35 -16.55 -13.18
CA GLU A 140 26.76 -17.76 -12.45
C GLU A 140 25.63 -18.78 -12.30
N ASP A 141 24.39 -18.33 -12.13
CA ASP A 141 23.25 -19.21 -11.88
C ASP A 141 22.55 -19.62 -13.18
N PRO A 142 22.55 -20.92 -13.55
CA PRO A 142 21.96 -21.37 -14.80
C PRO A 142 20.43 -21.23 -14.84
N ARG A 143 19.75 -21.01 -13.71
CA ARG A 143 18.29 -20.81 -13.66
C ARG A 143 17.86 -19.57 -14.45
N TRP A 144 18.72 -18.56 -14.58
CA TRP A 144 18.47 -17.39 -15.42
C TRP A 144 18.38 -17.66 -16.92
N LYS A 145 18.85 -18.81 -17.40
CA LYS A 145 18.87 -19.10 -18.84
C LYS A 145 17.47 -19.18 -19.47
N ILE A 146 16.43 -19.42 -18.66
CA ILE A 146 15.04 -19.43 -19.13
C ILE A 146 14.60 -18.10 -19.75
N PHE A 147 15.24 -16.99 -19.37
CA PHE A 147 14.96 -15.68 -19.96
C PHE A 147 15.36 -15.60 -21.44
N TYR A 148 16.32 -16.41 -21.92
CA TYR A 148 16.61 -16.49 -23.36
C TYR A 148 15.45 -17.10 -24.16
N ASP A 149 14.70 -18.03 -23.58
CA ASP A 149 13.50 -18.58 -24.22
C ASP A 149 12.42 -17.51 -24.32
N PHE A 150 12.28 -16.68 -23.28
CA PHE A 150 11.38 -15.52 -23.30
C PHE A 150 11.80 -14.50 -24.36
N HIS A 151 13.09 -14.18 -24.46
CA HIS A 151 13.64 -13.27 -25.47
C HIS A 151 13.36 -13.77 -26.88
N SER A 152 13.64 -15.04 -27.14
CA SER A 152 13.38 -15.69 -28.43
C SER A 152 11.89 -15.65 -28.79
N TYR A 153 11.03 -15.82 -27.79
CA TYR A 153 9.59 -15.74 -27.97
C TYR A 153 9.14 -14.32 -28.37
N ILE A 154 9.52 -13.28 -27.62
CA ILE A 154 9.11 -11.91 -27.94
C ILE A 154 9.70 -11.42 -29.27
N GLU A 155 10.92 -11.83 -29.62
CA GLU A 155 11.56 -11.48 -30.90
C GLU A 155 10.76 -12.05 -32.08
N LYS A 156 10.37 -13.33 -31.97
CA LYS A 156 9.52 -13.97 -32.98
C LYS A 156 8.11 -13.38 -33.01
N ARG A 157 7.57 -12.99 -31.84
CA ARG A 157 6.18 -12.55 -31.71
C ARG A 157 5.96 -11.12 -32.21
N PHE A 158 6.94 -10.24 -32.00
CA PHE A 158 6.89 -8.82 -32.32
C PHE A 158 8.04 -8.42 -33.27
N PRO A 159 8.03 -8.92 -34.51
CA PRO A 159 9.14 -8.75 -35.43
C PRO A 159 9.37 -7.30 -35.85
N LYS A 160 8.33 -6.45 -35.96
CA LYS A 160 8.55 -5.03 -36.32
C LYS A 160 9.14 -4.24 -35.17
N VAL A 161 8.74 -4.53 -33.94
CA VAL A 161 9.40 -3.99 -32.74
C VAL A 161 10.89 -4.27 -32.80
N HIS A 162 11.28 -5.54 -33.00
CA HIS A 162 12.69 -5.95 -33.00
C HIS A 162 13.46 -5.49 -34.24
N ALA A 163 12.79 -5.26 -35.36
CA ALA A 163 13.41 -4.71 -36.56
C ALA A 163 13.58 -3.18 -36.51
N THR A 164 12.82 -2.48 -35.68
CA THR A 164 12.74 -1.00 -35.70
C THR A 164 13.34 -0.35 -34.45
N LEU A 165 13.07 -0.89 -33.27
CA LEU A 165 13.54 -0.33 -32.01
C LEU A 165 14.97 -0.80 -31.74
N GLN A 166 15.77 0.05 -31.12
CA GLN A 166 17.09 -0.34 -30.64
C GLN A 166 16.94 -1.14 -29.35
N ARG A 167 17.26 -2.44 -29.39
CA ARG A 167 17.28 -3.33 -28.22
C ARG A 167 18.67 -3.32 -27.57
N THR A 168 18.69 -3.16 -26.25
CA THR A 168 19.88 -3.26 -25.39
C THR A 168 19.60 -4.27 -24.28
N GLU A 169 20.52 -5.21 -24.09
CA GLU A 169 20.52 -6.12 -22.93
C GLU A 169 21.29 -5.44 -21.78
N VAL A 170 20.70 -5.44 -20.59
CA VAL A 170 21.23 -4.88 -19.35
C VAL A 170 21.23 -5.98 -18.30
N ALA A 171 22.29 -6.08 -17.49
CA ALA A 171 22.44 -7.16 -16.51
C ALA A 171 22.18 -8.56 -17.12
N THR A 172 22.71 -8.78 -18.34
CA THR A 172 22.58 -9.99 -19.15
C THR A 172 21.18 -10.29 -19.68
N TYR A 173 20.11 -10.19 -18.87
CA TYR A 173 18.76 -10.58 -19.26
C TYR A 173 17.71 -9.47 -19.26
N ALA A 174 17.94 -8.36 -18.55
CA ALA A 174 17.00 -7.24 -18.57
C ALA A 174 17.03 -6.54 -19.93
N LEU A 175 15.89 -6.03 -20.39
CA LEU A 175 15.75 -5.52 -21.75
C LEU A 175 15.35 -4.05 -21.75
N VAL A 176 16.07 -3.26 -22.54
CA VAL A 176 15.69 -1.87 -22.85
C VAL A 176 15.50 -1.71 -24.35
N TYR A 177 14.33 -1.28 -24.79
CA TYR A 177 14.05 -0.93 -26.17
C TYR A 177 13.88 0.58 -26.31
N HIS A 178 14.60 1.18 -27.26
CA HIS A 178 14.47 2.61 -27.56
C HIS A 178 13.79 2.81 -28.92
N TRP A 179 12.59 3.40 -28.89
CA TRP A 179 11.88 3.88 -30.07
C TRP A 179 12.15 5.37 -30.27
N GLN A 180 13.02 5.67 -31.23
CA GLN A 180 13.44 7.04 -31.51
C GLN A 180 12.27 7.90 -32.00
N GLY A 181 12.00 9.00 -31.28
CA GLY A 181 11.04 10.02 -31.69
C GLY A 181 11.59 10.98 -32.73
N ALA A 182 10.70 11.66 -33.44
CA ALA A 182 11.04 12.65 -34.45
C ALA A 182 11.69 13.93 -33.87
N ASP A 183 11.41 14.26 -32.61
CA ASP A 183 11.96 15.43 -31.91
C ASP A 183 12.82 14.99 -30.73
N ALA A 184 14.15 15.06 -30.91
CA ALA A 184 15.13 14.70 -29.89
C ALA A 184 15.24 15.70 -28.73
N SER A 185 14.58 16.86 -28.81
CA SER A 185 14.55 17.83 -27.70
C SER A 185 13.54 17.46 -26.60
N LEU A 186 12.62 16.53 -26.90
CA LEU A 186 11.63 16.06 -25.94
C LEU A 186 12.19 14.91 -25.09
N LYS A 187 12.08 15.03 -23.77
CA LYS A 187 12.39 13.95 -22.82
C LYS A 187 11.59 12.69 -23.15
N PRO A 188 12.17 11.48 -23.20
CA PRO A 188 11.42 10.26 -23.51
C PRO A 188 10.36 9.89 -22.46
N LEU A 189 9.35 9.13 -22.89
CA LEU A 189 8.42 8.38 -22.03
C LEU A 189 9.03 7.01 -21.72
N LEU A 190 8.97 6.57 -20.47
CA LEU A 190 9.38 5.23 -20.06
C LEU A 190 8.15 4.39 -19.72
N LEU A 191 8.01 3.23 -20.36
CA LEU A 191 7.05 2.19 -20.01
C LEU A 191 7.84 1.03 -19.42
N ALA A 192 7.71 0.84 -18.11
CA ALA A 192 8.32 -0.22 -17.36
C ALA A 192 7.36 -1.42 -17.21
N ALA A 193 7.95 -2.60 -17.10
CA ALA A 193 7.29 -3.83 -16.65
C ALA A 193 8.40 -4.82 -16.22
N HIS A 194 8.03 -5.98 -15.73
CA HIS A 194 8.97 -7.06 -15.44
C HIS A 194 8.55 -8.37 -16.11
N ILE A 195 9.53 -9.25 -16.35
CA ILE A 195 9.36 -10.50 -17.10
C ILE A 195 9.26 -11.70 -16.14
N ASP A 196 9.82 -11.54 -14.95
CA ASP A 196 9.89 -12.58 -13.95
C ASP A 196 8.56 -12.80 -13.22
N VAL A 197 8.47 -13.93 -12.52
CA VAL A 197 7.27 -14.32 -11.76
C VAL A 197 7.68 -15.06 -10.48
N VAL A 198 6.87 -15.01 -9.43
CA VAL A 198 7.06 -15.86 -8.24
C VAL A 198 6.98 -17.37 -8.55
N PRO A 199 7.62 -18.23 -7.72
CA PRO A 199 7.48 -19.68 -7.80
C PRO A 199 6.05 -20.15 -7.51
N THR A 200 5.79 -21.40 -7.90
CA THR A 200 4.63 -22.16 -7.44
C THR A 200 5.04 -23.04 -6.26
N ASN A 201 4.07 -23.46 -5.46
CA ASN A 201 4.32 -24.40 -4.38
C ASN A 201 4.02 -25.81 -4.88
N ASP A 202 5.09 -26.59 -5.10
CA ASP A 202 5.04 -27.98 -5.58
C ASP A 202 4.04 -28.86 -4.79
N ALA A 203 3.88 -28.60 -3.48
CA ALA A 203 2.96 -29.36 -2.62
C ALA A 203 1.47 -29.09 -2.94
N THR A 204 1.18 -28.02 -3.66
CA THR A 204 -0.16 -27.54 -4.03
C THR A 204 -0.33 -27.44 -5.55
N ASP A 205 0.60 -27.96 -6.35
CA ASP A 205 0.50 -27.90 -7.81
C ASP A 205 -0.78 -28.59 -8.32
N ASP A 206 -1.22 -29.66 -7.64
CA ASP A 206 -2.47 -30.38 -7.95
C ASP A 206 -3.76 -29.59 -7.57
N ASP A 207 -3.64 -28.50 -6.79
CA ASP A 207 -4.79 -27.64 -6.44
C ASP A 207 -5.11 -26.64 -7.56
N TRP A 208 -4.20 -26.46 -8.53
CA TRP A 208 -4.45 -25.59 -9.67
C TRP A 208 -5.47 -26.20 -10.63
N ILE A 209 -6.53 -25.43 -10.93
CA ILE A 209 -7.56 -25.82 -11.92
C ILE A 209 -6.93 -26.11 -13.29
N ASN A 210 -5.96 -25.28 -13.68
CA ASN A 210 -5.13 -25.45 -14.87
C ASN A 210 -3.66 -25.35 -14.46
N PRO A 211 -2.74 -26.15 -15.03
CA PRO A 211 -1.33 -26.12 -14.64
C PRO A 211 -0.76 -24.70 -14.61
N PRO A 212 0.10 -24.36 -13.62
CA PRO A 212 0.51 -22.98 -13.38
C PRO A 212 1.12 -22.27 -14.58
N PHE A 213 1.83 -22.99 -15.46
CA PHE A 213 2.43 -22.43 -16.66
C PHE A 213 1.74 -22.93 -17.94
N SER A 214 0.43 -23.22 -17.88
CA SER A 214 -0.34 -23.67 -19.05
C SER A 214 -0.59 -22.55 -20.05
N GLY A 215 -0.77 -21.31 -19.58
CA GLY A 215 -1.18 -20.18 -20.43
C GLY A 215 -2.47 -20.50 -21.20
N TYR A 216 -3.38 -21.22 -20.55
CA TYR A 216 -4.61 -21.73 -21.17
C TYR A 216 -5.68 -20.63 -21.17
N TYR A 217 -6.28 -20.37 -22.33
CA TYR A 217 -7.44 -19.49 -22.45
C TYR A 217 -8.71 -20.33 -22.52
N ASP A 218 -9.63 -20.17 -21.58
CA ASP A 218 -10.85 -20.96 -21.47
C ASP A 218 -12.07 -20.34 -22.18
N GLY A 219 -11.89 -19.18 -22.81
CA GLY A 219 -12.97 -18.39 -23.40
C GLY A 219 -13.32 -17.12 -22.61
N GLU A 220 -12.84 -17.01 -21.38
CA GLU A 220 -13.05 -15.85 -20.51
C GLU A 220 -11.72 -15.37 -19.88
N TRP A 221 -10.96 -16.30 -19.30
CA TRP A 221 -9.73 -16.04 -18.55
C TRP A 221 -8.52 -16.72 -19.17
N ILE A 222 -7.35 -16.11 -19.00
CA ILE A 222 -6.05 -16.70 -19.33
C ILE A 222 -5.43 -17.20 -18.02
N TRP A 223 -5.34 -18.52 -17.89
CA TRP A 223 -4.88 -19.19 -16.69
C TRP A 223 -3.36 -19.39 -16.70
N GLY A 224 -2.72 -18.91 -15.62
CA GLY A 224 -1.36 -19.29 -15.26
C GLY A 224 -0.60 -18.20 -14.50
N ARG A 225 0.46 -18.60 -13.78
CA ARG A 225 1.41 -17.71 -13.12
C ARG A 225 2.04 -16.78 -14.15
N GLY A 226 1.97 -15.48 -13.89
CA GLY A 226 2.38 -14.47 -14.87
C GLY A 226 1.23 -13.83 -15.64
N SER A 227 0.00 -14.37 -15.59
CA SER A 227 -1.10 -13.87 -16.44
C SER A 227 -1.73 -12.57 -15.92
N CYS A 228 -1.51 -12.25 -14.65
CA CYS A 228 -1.87 -10.97 -14.04
C CYS A 228 -0.63 -10.13 -13.77
N ASP A 229 0.36 -10.71 -13.09
CA ASP A 229 1.56 -10.07 -12.54
C ASP A 229 2.84 -10.62 -13.20
N TYR A 230 3.66 -9.79 -13.85
CA TYR A 230 3.10 -8.74 -14.72
C TYR A 230 3.48 -8.83 -16.20
N LYS A 231 3.53 -10.06 -16.74
CA LYS A 231 3.68 -10.29 -18.20
C LYS A 231 2.66 -9.54 -19.09
N PRO A 232 1.42 -9.22 -18.66
CA PRO A 232 0.52 -8.37 -19.44
C PRO A 232 1.11 -6.99 -19.76
N GLY A 233 1.90 -6.39 -18.88
CA GLY A 233 2.59 -5.11 -19.15
C GLY A 233 3.58 -5.21 -20.32
N VAL A 234 4.36 -6.29 -20.35
CA VAL A 234 5.31 -6.59 -21.44
C VAL A 234 4.58 -6.84 -22.75
N ILE A 235 3.63 -7.79 -22.75
CA ILE A 235 2.93 -8.22 -23.95
C ILE A 235 2.00 -7.13 -24.49
N GLY A 236 1.32 -6.39 -23.62
CA GLY A 236 0.44 -5.29 -23.99
C GLY A 236 1.19 -4.12 -24.63
N SER A 237 2.28 -3.67 -24.01
CA SER A 237 3.11 -2.59 -24.56
C SER A 237 3.75 -2.96 -25.90
N MET A 238 4.28 -4.18 -26.04
CA MET A 238 4.81 -4.66 -27.33
C MET A 238 3.72 -4.80 -28.40
N THR A 239 2.53 -5.29 -28.04
CA THR A 239 1.40 -5.41 -28.98
C THR A 239 1.00 -4.04 -29.51
N ALA A 240 0.87 -3.04 -28.64
CA ALA A 240 0.51 -1.69 -29.04
C ALA A 240 1.56 -1.04 -29.96
N ILE A 241 2.86 -1.26 -29.69
CA ILE A 241 3.93 -0.72 -30.54
C ILE A 241 4.00 -1.45 -31.87
N GLU A 242 3.88 -2.78 -31.87
CA GLU A 242 3.89 -3.59 -33.10
C GLU A 242 2.79 -3.12 -34.06
N THR A 243 1.56 -2.93 -33.57
CA THR A 243 0.42 -2.49 -34.40
C THR A 243 0.58 -1.05 -34.88
N LEU A 244 1.09 -0.14 -34.03
CA LEU A 244 1.45 1.22 -34.45
C LEU A 244 2.51 1.21 -35.57
N LEU A 245 3.54 0.39 -35.45
CA LEU A 245 4.56 0.19 -36.49
C LEU A 245 3.96 -0.44 -37.76
N GLU A 246 2.99 -1.35 -37.62
CA GLU A 246 2.27 -1.91 -38.75
C GLU A 246 1.50 -0.86 -39.55
N ARG A 247 0.99 0.17 -38.88
CA ARG A 247 0.33 1.31 -39.50
C ARG A 247 1.27 2.47 -39.88
N GLY A 248 2.59 2.28 -39.74
CA GLY A 248 3.60 3.26 -40.13
C GLY A 248 3.66 4.50 -39.22
N PHE A 249 3.14 4.40 -37.99
CA PHE A 249 3.21 5.47 -37.01
C PHE A 249 4.65 5.77 -36.62
N LYS A 250 4.94 7.06 -36.36
CA LYS A 250 6.22 7.53 -35.85
C LYS A 250 5.95 8.46 -34.67
N PRO A 251 6.50 8.17 -33.48
CA PRO A 251 6.23 8.99 -32.32
C PRO A 251 6.98 10.32 -32.43
N THR A 252 6.38 11.41 -31.93
CA THR A 252 7.06 12.71 -31.85
C THR A 252 8.17 12.69 -30.80
N ARG A 253 7.88 12.12 -29.63
CA ARG A 253 8.80 11.94 -28.50
C ARG A 253 9.33 10.52 -28.50
N SER A 254 10.57 10.31 -28.07
CA SER A 254 11.07 8.93 -27.90
C SER A 254 10.27 8.15 -26.85
N ILE A 255 10.08 6.86 -27.08
CA ILE A 255 9.48 5.93 -26.13
C ILE A 255 10.52 4.88 -25.76
N ILE A 256 10.67 4.62 -24.47
CA ILE A 256 11.56 3.60 -23.94
C ILE A 256 10.68 2.51 -23.32
N LEU A 257 10.94 1.26 -23.68
CA LEU A 257 10.42 0.09 -22.96
C LEU A 257 11.55 -0.44 -22.09
N ALA A 258 11.29 -0.68 -20.81
CA ALA A 258 12.25 -1.24 -19.89
C ALA A 258 11.64 -2.44 -19.17
N TYR A 259 12.27 -3.60 -19.31
CA TYR A 259 11.76 -4.85 -18.77
C TYR A 259 12.74 -5.46 -17.77
N GLY A 260 12.34 -5.43 -16.50
CA GLY A 260 13.06 -6.04 -15.37
C GLY A 260 12.99 -7.57 -15.37
N ILE A 261 13.82 -8.20 -14.55
CA ILE A 261 13.99 -9.66 -14.50
C ILE A 261 13.93 -10.22 -13.07
N ASP A 262 13.77 -9.36 -12.06
CA ASP A 262 13.82 -9.76 -10.67
C ASP A 262 13.01 -8.86 -9.75
N GLU A 263 11.92 -8.27 -10.25
CA GLU A 263 11.03 -7.40 -9.47
C GLU A 263 10.48 -8.16 -8.26
N GLU A 264 10.14 -9.44 -8.44
CA GLU A 264 9.49 -10.29 -7.43
C GLU A 264 10.37 -10.58 -6.20
N ARG A 265 11.64 -10.16 -6.25
CA ARG A 265 12.60 -10.17 -5.11
C ARG A 265 13.25 -8.81 -4.85
N GLY A 266 12.64 -7.73 -5.34
CA GLY A 266 13.04 -6.34 -5.08
C GLY A 266 13.83 -5.64 -6.19
N GLY A 267 13.99 -6.24 -7.38
CA GLY A 267 14.53 -5.56 -8.57
C GLY A 267 16.01 -5.16 -8.50
N LEU A 268 16.78 -5.74 -7.56
CA LEU A 268 18.16 -5.36 -7.26
C LEU A 268 19.14 -5.61 -8.40
N THR A 269 18.80 -6.49 -9.34
CA THR A 269 19.66 -6.86 -10.47
C THR A 269 19.21 -6.19 -11.76
N GLY A 270 17.94 -6.33 -12.11
CA GLY A 270 17.36 -5.86 -13.35
C GLY A 270 17.03 -4.37 -13.32
N ALA A 271 16.05 -4.00 -12.47
CA ALA A 271 15.55 -2.64 -12.41
C ALA A 271 16.64 -1.63 -11.97
N ALA A 272 17.46 -1.99 -10.98
CA ALA A 272 18.60 -1.18 -10.55
C ALA A 272 19.59 -0.92 -11.69
N ALA A 273 19.99 -1.97 -12.42
CA ALA A 273 20.93 -1.83 -13.55
C ALA A 273 20.31 -1.06 -14.73
N ILE A 274 19.01 -1.23 -15.00
CA ILE A 274 18.28 -0.42 -15.98
C ILE A 274 18.32 1.06 -15.57
N GLY A 275 18.06 1.37 -14.29
CA GLY A 275 18.13 2.73 -13.77
C GLY A 275 19.51 3.37 -13.98
N GLU A 276 20.58 2.65 -13.64
CA GLU A 276 21.95 3.08 -13.89
C GLU A 276 22.25 3.29 -15.38
N TYR A 277 21.81 2.36 -16.24
CA TYR A 277 21.95 2.46 -17.68
C TYR A 277 21.23 3.70 -18.24
N LEU A 278 19.99 3.95 -17.82
CA LEU A 278 19.20 5.10 -18.28
C LEU A 278 19.80 6.42 -17.81
N VAL A 279 20.23 6.53 -16.55
CA VAL A 279 20.90 7.74 -16.03
C VAL A 279 22.22 7.99 -16.76
N LYS A 280 23.00 6.94 -17.05
CA LYS A 280 24.24 7.05 -17.83
C LYS A 280 23.97 7.50 -19.27
N THR A 281 22.87 7.05 -19.86
CA THR A 281 22.54 7.29 -21.27
C THR A 281 21.88 8.67 -21.49
N TYR A 282 20.93 9.04 -20.64
CA TYR A 282 20.10 10.23 -20.82
C TYR A 282 20.39 11.34 -19.79
N GLY A 283 21.10 11.04 -18.71
CA GLY A 283 21.32 11.94 -17.58
C GLY A 283 20.24 11.86 -16.51
N LYS A 284 20.46 12.53 -15.37
CA LYS A 284 19.42 12.68 -14.33
C LYS A 284 18.28 13.57 -14.82
N ASP A 285 17.07 13.34 -14.31
CA ASP A 285 15.87 14.11 -14.62
C ASP A 285 15.52 14.16 -16.12
N SER A 286 15.92 13.13 -16.87
CA SER A 286 15.84 13.11 -18.34
C SER A 286 14.60 12.40 -18.90
N ILE A 287 13.86 11.68 -18.05
CA ILE A 287 12.60 11.01 -18.40
C ILE A 287 11.42 11.92 -18.06
N SER A 288 10.39 11.96 -18.90
CA SER A 288 9.24 12.84 -18.67
C SER A 288 8.16 12.25 -17.78
N MET A 289 7.97 10.94 -17.89
CA MET A 289 6.97 10.16 -17.17
C MET A 289 7.43 8.71 -17.19
N ILE A 290 7.23 8.02 -16.08
CA ILE A 290 7.42 6.59 -15.94
C ILE A 290 6.03 6.02 -15.69
N VAL A 291 5.66 4.99 -16.44
CA VAL A 291 4.48 4.18 -16.20
C VAL A 291 4.96 2.78 -15.93
N ASP A 292 4.61 2.23 -14.79
CA ASP A 292 4.97 0.88 -14.34
C ASP A 292 3.70 0.08 -14.00
N GLU A 293 3.85 -1.10 -13.42
CA GLU A 293 2.76 -1.99 -12.99
C GLU A 293 1.76 -1.32 -12.05
N GLY A 294 2.26 -0.59 -11.06
CA GLY A 294 1.55 -0.26 -9.82
C GLY A 294 0.15 0.34 -9.99
N GLY A 295 -0.77 -0.15 -9.17
CA GLY A 295 -2.16 0.29 -9.11
C GLY A 295 -3.15 -0.75 -9.62
N GLY A 296 -4.38 -0.32 -9.86
CA GLY A 296 -5.42 -1.20 -10.36
C GLY A 296 -6.68 -0.43 -10.74
N TYR A 297 -7.73 -1.15 -11.10
CA TYR A 297 -9.04 -0.54 -11.22
C TYR A 297 -10.14 -1.48 -10.70
N SER A 298 -11.20 -0.90 -10.16
CA SER A 298 -12.34 -1.66 -9.63
C SER A 298 -13.65 -0.88 -9.75
N ASP A 299 -14.76 -1.61 -9.80
CA ASP A 299 -16.11 -1.05 -9.71
C ASP A 299 -16.47 -0.82 -8.24
N MET A 300 -16.80 0.41 -7.89
CA MET A 300 -17.35 0.78 -6.59
C MET A 300 -18.67 1.53 -6.79
N GLY A 301 -19.78 0.84 -6.53
CA GLY A 301 -21.11 1.45 -6.59
C GLY A 301 -21.53 1.87 -8.00
N GLY A 302 -21.03 1.21 -9.06
CA GLY A 302 -21.31 1.52 -10.46
C GLY A 302 -20.32 2.48 -11.10
N THR A 303 -19.37 3.03 -10.33
CA THR A 303 -18.29 3.90 -10.81
C THR A 303 -16.99 3.10 -10.89
N ILE A 304 -16.29 3.16 -12.01
CA ILE A 304 -14.93 2.60 -12.09
C ILE A 304 -13.94 3.57 -11.45
N PHE A 305 -13.19 3.10 -10.48
CA PHE A 305 -12.03 3.78 -9.93
C PHE A 305 -10.78 3.18 -10.53
N ALA A 306 -10.08 3.94 -11.38
CA ALA A 306 -8.73 3.61 -11.81
C ALA A 306 -7.73 4.30 -10.88
N ALA A 307 -6.85 3.53 -10.28
CA ALA A 307 -5.96 3.96 -9.22
C ALA A 307 -4.49 3.73 -9.61
N PRO A 308 -3.92 4.49 -10.56
CA PRO A 308 -2.48 4.40 -10.84
C PRO A 308 -1.69 4.72 -9.57
N ALA A 309 -0.71 3.88 -9.24
CA ALA A 309 0.13 4.11 -8.07
C ALA A 309 0.98 5.38 -8.27
N VAL A 310 0.81 6.35 -7.37
CA VAL A 310 1.58 7.60 -7.34
C VAL A 310 2.57 7.64 -6.19
N ALA A 311 2.48 6.69 -5.28
CA ALA A 311 3.38 6.46 -4.17
C ALA A 311 3.50 4.95 -3.98
N GLU A 312 4.54 4.51 -3.31
CA GLU A 312 4.69 3.13 -2.88
C GLU A 312 5.28 3.11 -1.48
N LYS A 313 4.88 2.10 -0.70
CA LYS A 313 5.42 1.87 0.63
C LYS A 313 6.88 1.43 0.55
N GLY A 314 7.66 1.78 1.56
CA GLY A 314 9.01 1.23 1.72
C GLY A 314 8.96 -0.22 2.21
N TYR A 315 10.12 -0.84 2.32
CA TYR A 315 10.24 -2.26 2.70
C TYR A 315 11.46 -2.51 3.58
N LEU A 316 11.32 -3.40 4.57
CA LEU A 316 12.45 -3.92 5.34
C LEU A 316 12.12 -5.24 6.04
N ASP A 317 12.92 -6.28 5.78
CA ASP A 317 12.93 -7.50 6.58
C ASP A 317 13.97 -7.39 7.69
N VAL A 318 13.51 -7.29 8.95
CA VAL A 318 14.39 -7.20 10.12
C VAL A 318 14.65 -8.59 10.66
N ARG A 319 15.89 -9.05 10.59
CA ARG A 319 16.38 -10.26 11.25
C ARG A 319 16.79 -9.95 12.69
N MET A 320 16.30 -10.76 13.62
CA MET A 320 16.60 -10.70 15.05
C MET A 320 17.33 -11.97 15.49
N ASP A 321 18.66 -11.92 15.59
CA ASP A 321 19.45 -13.02 16.14
C ASP A 321 19.60 -12.88 17.66
N VAL A 322 19.40 -13.98 18.39
CA VAL A 322 19.69 -14.10 19.81
C VAL A 322 20.77 -15.16 19.98
N LEU A 323 21.97 -14.71 20.35
CA LEU A 323 23.15 -15.54 20.57
C LEU A 323 23.40 -15.72 22.06
N THR A 324 23.41 -16.97 22.51
CA THR A 324 23.61 -17.33 23.91
C THR A 324 24.63 -18.45 24.05
N PRO A 325 25.28 -18.63 25.20
CA PRO A 325 26.06 -19.83 25.45
C PRO A 325 25.19 -21.08 25.32
N GLY A 326 25.66 -22.08 24.56
CA GLY A 326 25.03 -23.39 24.48
C GLY A 326 25.22 -24.22 25.75
N GLY A 327 24.76 -25.46 25.75
CA GLY A 327 24.95 -26.35 26.89
C GLY A 327 23.99 -27.53 26.94
N HIS A 328 24.10 -28.32 28.02
CA HIS A 328 23.26 -29.49 28.23
C HIS A 328 21.95 -29.10 28.92
N SER A 329 20.80 -29.57 28.41
CA SER A 329 19.48 -29.20 28.94
C SER A 329 19.22 -29.61 30.39
N SER A 330 20.05 -30.49 30.98
CA SER A 330 19.95 -30.87 32.40
C SER A 330 20.53 -29.83 33.37
N ARG A 331 21.21 -28.80 32.86
CA ARG A 331 21.75 -27.68 33.65
C ARG A 331 21.45 -26.35 32.93
N PRO A 332 20.16 -26.01 32.74
CA PRO A 332 19.81 -24.83 31.98
C PRO A 332 20.15 -23.54 32.74
N PRO A 333 20.51 -22.45 32.04
CA PRO A 333 20.47 -21.11 32.62
C PRO A 333 19.03 -20.73 32.98
N LYS A 334 18.86 -19.59 33.66
CA LYS A 334 17.53 -19.08 34.04
C LYS A 334 16.62 -18.84 32.83
N HIS A 335 17.19 -18.38 31.71
CA HIS A 335 16.49 -18.14 30.45
C HIS A 335 17.30 -18.74 29.29
N THR A 336 16.61 -19.39 28.34
CA THR A 336 17.21 -19.94 27.12
C THR A 336 17.16 -18.91 25.99
N GLY A 337 17.97 -19.10 24.94
CA GLY A 337 17.92 -18.24 23.75
C GLY A 337 16.51 -18.14 23.14
N ILE A 338 15.80 -19.27 23.01
CA ILE A 338 14.40 -19.28 22.53
C ILE A 338 13.48 -18.46 23.44
N GLY A 339 13.62 -18.58 24.77
CA GLY A 339 12.80 -17.80 25.71
C GLY A 339 13.07 -16.30 25.65
N ILE A 340 14.31 -15.90 25.35
CA ILE A 340 14.68 -14.49 25.17
C ILE A 340 14.14 -13.96 23.84
N LEU A 341 14.30 -14.71 22.75
CA LEU A 341 13.73 -14.36 21.44
C LEU A 341 12.21 -14.24 21.53
N ALA A 342 11.53 -15.16 22.22
CA ALA A 342 10.10 -15.06 22.46
C ALA A 342 9.73 -13.78 23.22
N GLY A 343 10.56 -13.33 24.16
CA GLY A 343 10.40 -12.04 24.84
C GLY A 343 10.54 -10.85 23.88
N VAL A 344 11.51 -10.88 22.98
CA VAL A 344 11.68 -9.85 21.94
C VAL A 344 10.45 -9.78 21.04
N VAL A 345 10.01 -10.92 20.51
CA VAL A 345 8.81 -11.02 19.66
C VAL A 345 7.56 -10.52 20.41
N THR A 346 7.39 -10.93 21.66
CA THR A 346 6.23 -10.50 22.48
C THR A 346 6.20 -8.98 22.65
N GLU A 347 7.36 -8.34 22.87
CA GLU A 347 7.42 -6.89 23.05
C GLU A 347 7.19 -6.13 21.72
N LEU A 348 7.62 -6.69 20.59
CA LEU A 348 7.30 -6.13 19.28
C LEU A 348 5.79 -6.21 18.96
N GLU A 349 5.15 -7.34 19.25
CA GLU A 349 3.69 -7.53 19.08
C GLU A 349 2.88 -6.66 20.05
N ALA A 350 3.37 -6.46 21.29
CA ALA A 350 2.74 -5.59 22.28
C ALA A 350 2.86 -4.09 21.94
N ASN A 351 3.72 -3.73 20.99
CA ASN A 351 3.92 -2.38 20.50
C ASN A 351 3.67 -2.36 18.99
N PRO A 352 2.40 -2.42 18.52
CA PRO A 352 2.11 -2.31 17.09
C PRO A 352 2.41 -0.90 16.57
N HIS A 353 2.53 -0.79 15.25
CA HIS A 353 2.53 0.50 14.59
C HIS A 353 1.14 1.14 14.67
N VAL A 354 1.10 2.47 14.80
CA VAL A 354 -0.15 3.24 14.82
C VAL A 354 -0.30 3.90 13.45
N PRO A 355 -1.38 3.65 12.70
CA PRO A 355 -1.61 4.31 11.42
C PRO A 355 -1.90 5.79 11.61
N GLU A 356 -1.45 6.60 10.65
CA GLU A 356 -1.66 8.04 10.65
C GLU A 356 -2.41 8.48 9.39
N LEU A 357 -3.60 9.07 9.58
CA LEU A 357 -4.31 9.72 8.49
C LEU A 357 -3.76 11.12 8.25
N ALA A 358 -2.85 11.26 7.29
CA ALA A 358 -2.26 12.53 6.91
C ALA A 358 -2.89 13.09 5.61
N ARG A 359 -3.23 14.38 5.61
CA ARG A 359 -3.99 15.04 4.51
C ARG A 359 -3.23 15.14 3.20
N ASP A 360 -1.92 15.19 3.26
CA ASP A 360 -1.01 15.28 2.12
C ASP A 360 -0.62 13.90 1.56
N ARG A 361 -1.17 12.81 2.13
CA ARG A 361 -0.83 11.43 1.75
C ARG A 361 -1.88 10.77 0.88
N THR A 362 -1.40 9.77 0.15
CA THR A 362 -2.12 9.13 -0.95
C THR A 362 -3.43 8.48 -0.51
N TYR A 363 -3.44 7.81 0.66
CA TYR A 363 -4.68 7.22 1.20
C TYR A 363 -5.76 8.27 1.47
N TYR A 364 -5.41 9.44 2.01
CA TYR A 364 -6.40 10.48 2.26
C TYR A 364 -6.96 11.05 0.94
N GLN A 365 -6.10 11.25 -0.06
CA GLN A 365 -6.53 11.70 -1.40
C GLN A 365 -7.47 10.69 -2.07
N SER A 366 -7.17 9.38 -1.98
CA SER A 366 -8.04 8.34 -2.53
C SER A 366 -9.37 8.23 -1.77
N LEU A 367 -9.35 8.40 -0.44
CA LEU A 367 -10.56 8.49 0.38
C LEU A 367 -11.44 9.69 -0.01
N GLN A 368 -10.85 10.84 -0.34
CA GLN A 368 -11.61 11.99 -0.86
C GLN A 368 -12.28 11.67 -2.20
N CYS A 369 -11.61 10.93 -3.08
CA CYS A 369 -12.20 10.46 -4.34
C CYS A 369 -13.38 9.52 -4.09
N ARG A 370 -13.23 8.54 -3.18
CA ARG A 370 -14.33 7.64 -2.79
C ARG A 370 -15.50 8.42 -2.20
N ALA A 371 -15.24 9.31 -1.24
CA ALA A 371 -16.28 10.13 -0.64
C ALA A 371 -17.07 10.94 -1.68
N LYS A 372 -16.43 11.41 -2.75
CA LYS A 372 -17.08 12.19 -3.81
C LYS A 372 -17.84 11.32 -4.83
N TYR A 373 -17.22 10.25 -5.33
CA TYR A 373 -17.68 9.55 -6.53
C TYR A 373 -18.26 8.15 -6.29
N ASP A 374 -18.05 7.57 -5.10
CA ASP A 374 -18.70 6.32 -4.72
C ASP A 374 -20.10 6.63 -4.18
N ALA A 375 -21.11 6.27 -4.96
CA ALA A 375 -22.52 6.47 -4.62
C ALA A 375 -22.93 5.67 -3.37
N ALA A 376 -22.26 4.55 -3.09
CA ALA A 376 -22.49 3.71 -1.91
C ALA A 376 -21.77 4.23 -0.65
N PHE A 377 -20.92 5.27 -0.76
CA PHE A 377 -20.18 5.80 0.37
C PHE A 377 -21.14 6.44 1.42
N PRO A 378 -21.05 6.06 2.72
CA PRO A 378 -21.99 6.51 3.73
C PRO A 378 -22.06 8.04 3.86
N PRO A 379 -23.27 8.66 3.91
CA PRO A 379 -23.41 10.11 3.95
C PRO A 379 -22.74 10.79 5.16
N ASP A 380 -22.75 10.14 6.31
CA ASP A 380 -22.11 10.63 7.53
C ASP A 380 -20.58 10.55 7.45
N MET A 381 -20.02 9.50 6.83
CA MET A 381 -18.60 9.43 6.52
C MET A 381 -18.20 10.47 5.48
N ARG A 382 -19.01 10.68 4.43
CA ARG A 382 -18.77 11.72 3.40
C ARG A 382 -18.65 13.10 4.04
N LYS A 383 -19.59 13.44 4.93
CA LYS A 383 -19.55 14.70 5.70
C LYS A 383 -18.29 14.80 6.55
N LEU A 384 -17.87 13.70 7.18
CA LEU A 384 -16.68 13.70 8.03
C LEU A 384 -15.39 13.88 7.21
N VAL A 385 -15.28 13.24 6.04
CA VAL A 385 -14.18 13.46 5.08
C VAL A 385 -14.11 14.93 4.67
N LEU A 386 -15.26 15.53 4.31
CA LEU A 386 -15.34 16.96 3.99
C LEU A 386 -14.83 17.84 5.13
N GLU A 387 -15.39 17.70 6.33
CA GLU A 387 -15.01 18.51 7.50
C GLU A 387 -13.54 18.29 7.92
N SER A 388 -13.01 17.09 7.70
CA SER A 388 -11.63 16.75 8.05
C SER A 388 -10.58 17.53 7.26
N GLN A 389 -10.93 18.07 6.08
CA GLN A 389 -10.00 18.85 5.24
C GLN A 389 -9.44 20.10 5.93
N SER A 390 -10.21 20.70 6.84
CA SER A 390 -9.82 21.94 7.52
C SER A 390 -9.84 21.85 9.06
N SER A 391 -10.18 20.70 9.64
CA SER A 391 -10.27 20.50 11.09
C SER A 391 -9.51 19.26 11.56
N ASP A 392 -8.49 19.46 12.42
CA ASP A 392 -7.70 18.36 13.02
C ASP A 392 -8.52 17.52 14.00
N GLU A 393 -9.51 18.11 14.66
CA GLU A 393 -10.46 17.35 15.48
C GLU A 393 -11.21 16.35 14.60
N LYS A 394 -11.70 16.81 13.45
CA LYS A 394 -12.44 15.98 12.50
C LYS A 394 -11.57 14.96 11.79
N LEU A 395 -10.30 15.28 11.52
CA LEU A 395 -9.34 14.31 11.00
C LEU A 395 -9.07 13.16 11.99
N ARG A 396 -8.93 13.47 13.29
CA ARG A 396 -8.78 12.44 14.32
C ARG A 396 -10.06 11.61 14.52
N GLU A 397 -11.22 12.25 14.42
CA GLU A 397 -12.51 11.54 14.43
C GLU A 397 -12.63 10.61 13.23
N LEU A 398 -12.24 11.07 12.03
CA LEU A 398 -12.24 10.28 10.80
C LEU A 398 -11.31 9.07 10.93
N ALA A 399 -10.06 9.28 11.35
CA ALA A 399 -9.08 8.20 11.55
C ALA A 399 -9.63 7.07 12.44
N LYS A 400 -10.28 7.42 13.56
CA LYS A 400 -10.88 6.43 14.47
C LYS A 400 -12.03 5.65 13.84
N ARG A 401 -12.81 6.31 12.97
CA ARG A 401 -13.93 5.66 12.28
C ARG A 401 -13.48 4.79 11.12
N LEU A 402 -12.33 5.11 10.51
CA LEU A 402 -11.77 4.33 9.42
C LEU A 402 -11.32 2.93 9.86
N ASP A 403 -10.85 2.77 11.10
CA ASP A 403 -10.51 1.44 11.63
C ASP A 403 -11.69 0.45 11.57
N ASP A 404 -12.92 0.92 11.77
CA ASP A 404 -14.13 0.09 11.66
C ASP A 404 -14.71 0.06 10.23
N PHE A 405 -14.51 1.12 9.46
CA PHE A 405 -15.14 1.31 8.15
C PHE A 405 -14.36 0.66 7.00
N ASP A 406 -13.04 0.73 7.04
CA ASP A 406 -12.15 0.26 5.99
C ASP A 406 -11.07 -0.66 6.59
N PRO A 407 -11.24 -2.00 6.47
CA PRO A 407 -10.26 -2.95 6.99
C PRO A 407 -8.85 -2.78 6.44
N ALA A 408 -8.69 -2.11 5.28
CA ALA A 408 -7.38 -1.83 4.70
C ALA A 408 -6.73 -0.56 5.27
N TYR A 409 -7.47 0.30 5.98
CA TYR A 409 -6.99 1.61 6.44
C TYR A 409 -5.67 1.51 7.20
N SER A 410 -5.60 0.66 8.23
CA SER A 410 -4.39 0.59 9.06
C SER A 410 -3.17 0.10 8.28
N ALA A 411 -3.38 -0.80 7.30
CA ALA A 411 -2.32 -1.32 6.46
C ALA A 411 -1.87 -0.31 5.38
N SER A 412 -2.79 0.49 4.84
CA SER A 412 -2.48 1.50 3.82
C SER A 412 -1.91 2.79 4.41
N ALA A 413 -2.45 3.26 5.54
CA ALA A 413 -2.06 4.53 6.17
C ALA A 413 -0.99 4.37 7.27
N GLY A 414 -0.41 3.17 7.44
CA GLY A 414 0.57 2.90 8.49
C GLY A 414 1.63 1.90 8.06
N THR A 415 2.73 1.85 8.81
CA THR A 415 3.73 0.79 8.64
C THR A 415 3.13 -0.51 9.17
N THR A 416 3.22 -1.60 8.40
CA THR A 416 2.80 -2.92 8.87
C THR A 416 4.00 -3.70 9.39
N GLN A 417 3.75 -4.65 10.29
CA GLN A 417 4.75 -5.55 10.82
C GLN A 417 4.15 -6.95 10.91
N ALA A 418 4.90 -7.96 10.48
CA ALA A 418 4.53 -9.37 10.64
C ALA A 418 5.76 -10.21 11.00
N ILE A 419 5.66 -11.08 12.00
CA ILE A 419 6.72 -12.04 12.33
C ILE A 419 6.48 -13.33 11.54
N ASP A 420 7.18 -13.48 10.43
CA ASP A 420 6.87 -14.55 9.47
C ASP A 420 7.74 -15.80 9.67
N ILE A 421 8.98 -15.62 10.13
CA ILE A 421 9.97 -16.69 10.25
C ILE A 421 10.50 -16.79 11.67
N ILE A 422 10.59 -18.00 12.20
CA ILE A 422 11.29 -18.31 13.46
C ILE A 422 12.08 -19.61 13.35
N TYR A 423 13.34 -19.60 13.81
CA TYR A 423 14.24 -20.74 13.78
C TYR A 423 15.04 -20.88 15.08
N GLY A 424 15.23 -22.11 15.54
CA GLY A 424 16.08 -22.40 16.69
C GLY A 424 16.06 -23.86 17.16
N GLY A 425 17.20 -24.31 17.71
CA GLY A 425 17.36 -25.66 18.24
C GLY A 425 17.72 -26.71 17.18
N VAL A 426 18.49 -27.72 17.60
CA VAL A 426 18.87 -28.87 16.74
C VAL A 426 18.34 -30.19 17.31
N LYS A 427 18.35 -30.31 18.64
CA LYS A 427 17.83 -31.48 19.36
C LYS A 427 17.42 -31.11 20.79
N VAL A 428 16.51 -31.88 21.37
CA VAL A 428 15.86 -31.57 22.66
C VAL A 428 16.81 -31.49 23.87
N ASN A 429 17.98 -32.16 23.84
CA ASN A 429 18.93 -32.21 24.96
C ASN A 429 20.13 -31.26 24.83
N ALA A 430 20.09 -30.33 23.87
CA ALA A 430 21.09 -29.28 23.70
C ALA A 430 20.42 -27.90 23.68
N LEU A 431 20.95 -26.98 24.48
CA LEU A 431 20.54 -25.58 24.47
C LEU A 431 21.11 -24.92 23.21
N PRO A 432 20.30 -24.23 22.39
CA PRO A 432 20.79 -23.61 21.17
C PRO A 432 21.69 -22.42 21.46
N GLU A 433 22.80 -22.35 20.74
CA GLU A 433 23.74 -21.23 20.77
C GLU A 433 23.21 -20.01 19.99
N ALA A 434 22.38 -20.25 18.97
CA ALA A 434 21.81 -19.23 18.11
C ALA A 434 20.35 -19.57 17.78
N VAL A 435 19.49 -18.58 17.88
CA VAL A 435 18.08 -18.63 17.44
C VAL A 435 17.74 -17.29 16.80
N TYR A 436 16.79 -17.27 15.87
CA TYR A 436 16.40 -16.03 15.22
C TYR A 436 14.94 -16.00 14.79
N ALA A 437 14.44 -14.80 14.56
CA ALA A 437 13.20 -14.55 13.84
C ALA A 437 13.41 -13.47 12.77
N ILE A 438 12.54 -13.41 11.76
CA ILE A 438 12.52 -12.34 10.75
C ILE A 438 11.14 -11.70 10.76
N ALA A 439 11.14 -10.38 10.80
CA ALA A 439 9.95 -9.54 10.79
C ALA A 439 9.86 -8.77 9.47
N ASN A 440 8.80 -9.00 8.70
CA ASN A 440 8.49 -8.23 7.50
C ASN A 440 7.86 -6.89 7.84
N HIS A 441 8.24 -5.85 7.10
CA HIS A 441 7.62 -4.53 7.21
C HIS A 441 7.33 -3.93 5.85
N ARG A 442 6.10 -3.42 5.69
CA ARG A 442 5.76 -2.46 4.64
C ARG A 442 5.72 -1.08 5.28
N ILE A 443 6.71 -0.24 5.00
CA ILE A 443 6.94 1.05 5.63
C ILE A 443 5.98 2.09 5.04
N ALA A 444 5.28 2.85 5.88
CA ALA A 444 4.38 3.90 5.42
C ALA A 444 5.08 4.93 4.52
N ASP A 445 4.33 5.51 3.58
CA ASP A 445 4.78 6.54 2.63
C ASP A 445 5.27 7.86 3.27
N HIS A 446 5.03 8.03 4.57
CA HIS A 446 5.46 9.16 5.38
C HIS A 446 6.53 8.82 6.42
N SER A 447 7.04 7.58 6.42
CA SER A 447 8.13 7.15 7.29
C SER A 447 9.39 6.83 6.48
N SER A 448 10.36 6.13 7.08
CA SER A 448 11.62 5.75 6.44
C SER A 448 12.19 4.46 7.02
N VAL A 449 13.15 3.87 6.31
CA VAL A 449 13.92 2.72 6.81
C VAL A 449 14.61 3.08 8.12
N SER A 450 15.23 4.27 8.21
CA SER A 450 15.94 4.69 9.42
C SER A 450 15.00 4.84 10.63
N GLU A 451 13.82 5.43 10.45
CA GLU A 451 12.85 5.57 11.54
C GLU A 451 12.34 4.21 12.04
N LEU A 452 12.10 3.26 11.12
CA LEU A 452 11.73 1.90 11.48
C LEU A 452 12.87 1.22 12.28
N GLN A 453 14.12 1.33 11.82
CA GLN A 453 15.28 0.78 12.52
C GLN A 453 15.43 1.35 13.94
N ASP A 454 15.28 2.67 14.10
CA ASP A 454 15.37 3.34 15.40
C ASP A 454 14.23 2.89 16.33
N ARG A 455 12.99 2.80 15.82
CA ARG A 455 11.85 2.29 16.59
C ARG A 455 12.07 0.85 17.04
N PHE A 456 12.50 -0.02 16.13
CA PHE A 456 12.77 -1.44 16.43
C PHE A 456 13.85 -1.57 17.51
N THR A 457 14.92 -0.79 17.38
CA THR A 457 16.00 -0.70 18.37
C THR A 457 15.48 -0.28 19.75
N ASN A 458 14.62 0.73 19.81
CA ASN A 458 14.06 1.26 21.06
C ASN A 458 13.15 0.25 21.77
N ILE A 459 12.41 -0.59 21.04
CA ILE A 459 11.58 -1.65 21.62
C ILE A 459 12.43 -2.81 22.14
N VAL A 460 13.48 -3.19 21.40
CA VAL A 460 14.31 -4.35 21.74
C VAL A 460 15.33 -4.05 22.85
N ALA A 461 15.84 -2.83 22.94
CA ALA A 461 16.88 -2.45 23.91
C ALA A 461 16.51 -2.74 25.38
N PRO A 462 15.29 -2.42 25.89
CA PRO A 462 14.86 -2.78 27.23
C PRO A 462 14.84 -4.30 27.47
N VAL A 463 14.48 -5.09 26.46
CA VAL A 463 14.45 -6.56 26.52
C VAL A 463 15.87 -7.12 26.63
N ALA A 464 16.78 -6.62 25.81
CA ALA A 464 18.19 -7.00 25.87
C ALA A 464 18.78 -6.67 27.25
N ALA A 465 18.53 -5.47 27.77
CA ALA A 465 18.97 -5.05 29.10
C ALA A 465 18.40 -5.94 30.22
N LYS A 466 17.10 -6.29 30.16
CA LYS A 466 16.42 -7.18 31.13
C LYS A 466 17.10 -8.54 31.25
N TYR A 467 17.64 -9.07 30.15
CA TYR A 467 18.32 -10.37 30.12
C TYR A 467 19.85 -10.28 30.18
N ASN A 468 20.42 -9.10 30.47
CA ASN A 468 21.87 -8.87 30.48
C ASN A 468 22.54 -9.27 29.16
N MET A 469 21.94 -8.87 28.05
CA MET A 469 22.42 -9.08 26.69
C MET A 469 23.00 -7.78 26.13
N SER A 470 24.07 -7.87 25.33
CA SER A 470 24.47 -6.78 24.45
C SER A 470 23.46 -6.64 23.31
N LEU A 471 23.33 -5.44 22.74
CA LEU A 471 22.54 -5.20 21.54
C LEU A 471 23.43 -4.61 20.45
N ASP A 472 23.52 -5.30 19.31
CA ASP A 472 24.01 -4.76 18.04
C ASP A 472 22.78 -4.45 17.18
N ALA A 473 22.46 -3.18 17.01
CA ALA A 473 21.33 -2.74 16.21
C ALA A 473 21.84 -2.13 14.90
N PHE A 474 21.70 -2.88 13.80
CA PHE A 474 22.07 -2.44 12.46
C PHE A 474 23.53 -1.96 12.35
N GLY A 475 24.44 -2.66 13.02
CA GLY A 475 25.87 -2.36 13.05
C GLY A 475 26.30 -1.34 14.10
N LYS A 476 25.37 -0.89 14.96
CA LYS A 476 25.65 0.03 16.08
C LYS A 476 25.45 -0.69 17.40
N THR A 477 26.46 -0.65 18.28
CA THR A 477 26.30 -1.14 19.65
C THR A 477 25.41 -0.20 20.47
N VAL A 478 24.37 -0.75 21.08
CA VAL A 478 23.42 -0.02 21.92
C VAL A 478 23.45 -0.60 23.34
N GLY A 479 23.59 0.27 24.34
CA GLY A 479 23.57 -0.14 25.75
C GLY A 479 24.96 -0.41 26.33
N LEU A 480 25.07 -1.46 27.16
CA LEU A 480 26.14 -1.62 28.14
C LEU A 480 27.53 -1.90 27.53
N GLU A 481 28.53 -1.12 27.93
CA GLU A 481 29.96 -1.27 27.59
C GLU A 481 30.70 -2.36 28.41
N VAL A 482 29.96 -3.22 29.13
CA VAL A 482 30.51 -4.28 29.97
C VAL A 482 30.27 -5.67 29.37
N PRO A 483 31.06 -6.70 29.74
CA PRO A 483 30.81 -8.07 29.28
C PRO A 483 29.41 -8.55 29.65
N THR A 484 28.63 -8.91 28.65
CA THR A 484 27.25 -9.39 28.79
C THR A 484 27.19 -10.91 28.68
N TRP A 485 26.03 -11.49 29.01
CA TRP A 485 25.82 -12.94 28.97
C TRP A 485 25.62 -13.48 27.53
N GLY A 486 25.19 -12.64 26.61
CA GLY A 486 24.95 -12.98 25.20
C GLY A 486 24.71 -11.73 24.35
N LEU A 487 24.36 -11.93 23.08
CA LEU A 487 24.14 -10.85 22.10
C LEU A 487 22.75 -10.97 21.47
N VAL A 488 22.03 -9.86 21.39
CA VAL A 488 20.92 -9.67 20.46
C VAL A 488 21.45 -8.85 19.28
N LYS A 489 21.25 -9.32 18.06
CA LYS A 489 21.64 -8.61 16.84
C LYS A 489 20.42 -8.35 15.96
N LEU A 490 20.26 -7.10 15.55
CA LEU A 490 19.26 -6.68 14.57
C LEU A 490 19.98 -6.35 13.26
N SER A 491 19.51 -6.89 12.15
CA SER A 491 20.06 -6.60 10.82
C SER A 491 18.98 -6.63 9.75
N ASP A 492 19.26 -6.01 8.62
CA ASP A 492 18.54 -6.29 7.38
C ASP A 492 18.81 -7.76 6.98
N ALA A 493 17.74 -8.55 6.84
CA ALA A 493 17.84 -9.99 6.60
C ALA A 493 18.44 -10.32 5.23
N PHE A 494 18.12 -9.52 4.21
CA PHE A 494 18.37 -9.84 2.80
C PHE A 494 18.92 -8.66 1.98
N ALA A 495 19.39 -7.60 2.65
CA ALA A 495 19.66 -6.31 2.01
C ALA A 495 18.41 -5.77 1.31
N SER A 496 17.24 -5.97 1.93
CA SER A 496 15.92 -5.67 1.39
C SER A 496 15.47 -4.23 1.65
N ALA A 497 16.26 -3.43 2.37
CA ALA A 497 15.89 -2.07 2.73
C ALA A 497 15.56 -1.22 1.50
N LEU A 498 14.30 -0.78 1.41
CA LEU A 498 13.81 0.15 0.39
C LEU A 498 13.09 1.31 1.09
N GLU A 499 13.51 2.53 0.76
CA GLU A 499 12.78 3.73 1.19
C GLU A 499 11.45 3.83 0.44
N PRO A 500 10.39 4.37 1.07
CA PRO A 500 9.16 4.67 0.36
C PRO A 500 9.41 5.55 -0.86
N ALA A 501 8.70 5.26 -1.95
CA ALA A 501 8.85 6.03 -3.18
C ALA A 501 8.37 7.48 -2.99
N PRO A 502 9.06 8.48 -3.60
CA PRO A 502 8.57 9.85 -3.59
C PRO A 502 7.16 9.93 -4.20
N VAL A 503 6.27 10.68 -3.54
CA VAL A 503 4.89 10.86 -4.01
C VAL A 503 4.87 11.70 -5.30
N THR A 504 4.31 11.13 -6.36
CA THR A 504 4.11 11.79 -7.65
C THR A 504 3.05 12.90 -7.52
N PRO A 505 3.33 14.13 -7.99
CA PRO A 505 2.34 15.20 -7.97
C PRO A 505 1.11 14.90 -8.84
N THR A 506 -0.08 14.94 -8.26
CA THR A 506 -1.36 14.60 -8.89
C THR A 506 -2.15 15.82 -9.38
N THR A 507 -1.76 17.02 -8.97
CA THR A 507 -2.44 18.28 -9.33
C THR A 507 -1.49 19.23 -10.06
N GLY A 508 -1.89 19.74 -11.23
CA GLY A 508 -1.12 20.72 -11.99
C GLY A 508 0.22 20.21 -12.51
N SER A 509 0.43 18.88 -12.55
CA SER A 509 1.74 18.30 -12.87
C SER A 509 1.98 18.17 -14.37
N GLY A 510 0.93 17.97 -15.18
CA GLY A 510 1.02 17.68 -16.62
C GLY A 510 1.04 16.18 -16.93
N PRO A 511 2.08 15.40 -16.52
CA PRO A 511 2.11 13.95 -16.73
C PRO A 511 0.94 13.19 -16.10
N TYR A 512 0.57 13.50 -14.84
CA TYR A 512 -0.55 12.80 -14.19
C TYR A 512 -1.89 13.14 -14.86
N GLU A 513 -2.06 14.38 -15.32
CA GLU A 513 -3.24 14.82 -16.09
C GLU A 513 -3.31 14.11 -17.45
N LEU A 514 -2.18 13.96 -18.14
CA LEU A 514 -2.08 13.20 -19.39
C LEU A 514 -2.44 11.73 -19.17
N LEU A 515 -1.87 11.09 -18.14
CA LEU A 515 -2.15 9.71 -17.79
C LEU A 515 -3.64 9.54 -17.44
N SER A 516 -4.17 10.39 -16.55
CA SER A 516 -5.55 10.33 -16.10
C SER A 516 -6.54 10.51 -17.26
N GLY A 517 -6.32 11.51 -18.12
CA GLY A 517 -7.17 11.73 -19.28
C GLY A 517 -7.10 10.58 -20.28
N THR A 518 -5.92 9.95 -20.46
CA THR A 518 -5.75 8.78 -21.33
C THR A 518 -6.45 7.54 -20.77
N VAL A 519 -6.36 7.32 -19.45
CA VAL A 519 -7.08 6.24 -18.75
C VAL A 519 -8.59 6.42 -18.93
N LEU A 520 -9.12 7.62 -18.69
CA LEU A 520 -10.55 7.91 -18.87
C LEU A 520 -11.00 7.71 -20.32
N SER A 521 -10.17 8.07 -21.29
CA SER A 521 -10.46 7.82 -22.71
C SER A 521 -10.52 6.32 -23.00
N THR A 522 -9.51 5.58 -22.54
CA THR A 522 -9.39 4.13 -22.74
C THR A 522 -10.54 3.37 -22.10
N LEU A 523 -10.94 3.72 -20.88
CA LEU A 523 -12.07 3.07 -20.20
C LEU A 523 -13.41 3.33 -20.90
N LYS A 524 -13.59 4.50 -21.53
CA LYS A 524 -14.81 4.83 -22.29
C LYS A 524 -14.92 4.06 -23.60
N THR A 525 -13.79 3.76 -24.25
CA THR A 525 -13.78 3.03 -25.53
C THR A 525 -13.66 1.52 -25.35
N ASN A 526 -13.22 1.05 -24.18
CA ASN A 526 -13.01 -0.38 -23.92
C ASN A 526 -14.29 -1.06 -23.42
N LEU A 527 -15.00 -1.71 -24.35
CA LEU A 527 -16.16 -2.57 -24.10
C LEU A 527 -15.76 -3.91 -23.47
N ARG A 528 -15.13 -3.91 -22.28
CA ARG A 528 -14.86 -5.16 -21.53
C ARG A 528 -16.15 -5.88 -21.11
N THR A 529 -17.27 -5.17 -21.07
CA THR A 529 -18.57 -5.67 -20.64
C THR A 529 -19.67 -5.21 -21.59
N ASP A 530 -20.73 -6.01 -21.73
CA ASP A 530 -21.96 -5.64 -22.44
C ASP A 530 -22.72 -4.50 -21.72
N ASN A 531 -22.39 -4.25 -20.44
CA ASN A 531 -22.87 -3.14 -19.63
C ASN A 531 -21.67 -2.26 -19.21
N PRO A 532 -21.30 -1.25 -19.99
CA PRO A 532 -20.26 -0.33 -19.59
C PRO A 532 -20.70 0.43 -18.33
N PRO A 533 -19.78 0.70 -17.40
CA PRO A 533 -20.07 1.52 -16.23
C PRO A 533 -20.48 2.93 -16.66
N ASP A 534 -21.41 3.53 -15.91
CA ASP A 534 -21.97 4.85 -16.26
C ASP A 534 -20.90 5.95 -16.20
N ASP A 535 -19.93 5.83 -15.27
CA ASP A 535 -18.84 6.78 -15.08
C ASP A 535 -17.52 6.10 -14.65
N ALA A 536 -16.40 6.76 -14.93
CA ALA A 536 -15.06 6.37 -14.48
C ALA A 536 -14.33 7.58 -13.89
N VAL A 537 -13.53 7.33 -12.87
CA VAL A 537 -12.70 8.33 -12.18
C VAL A 537 -11.28 7.81 -12.01
N VAL A 538 -10.31 8.72 -12.07
CA VAL A 538 -8.92 8.42 -11.78
C VAL A 538 -8.56 8.97 -10.41
N THR A 539 -8.07 8.11 -9.54
CA THR A 539 -7.73 8.41 -8.16
C THR A 539 -6.25 8.08 -7.92
N PRO A 540 -5.53 8.82 -7.08
CA PRO A 540 -4.16 8.45 -6.75
C PRO A 540 -4.13 7.14 -5.95
N GLY A 541 -3.41 6.13 -6.45
CA GLY A 541 -3.17 4.85 -5.78
C GLY A 541 -1.87 4.84 -4.97
N LEU A 542 -1.80 3.96 -3.96
CA LEU A 542 -0.62 3.66 -3.15
C LEU A 542 -0.11 2.26 -3.47
#